data_AF-A0A3D2J6F0-F1
#
_entry.id   AF-A0A3D2J6F0-F1
#
_cell.length_a   1.000
_cell.length_b   1.000
_cell.length_c   1.000
_cell.angle_alpha   90.00
_cell.angle_beta   90.00
_cell.angle_gamma   90.00
#
_symmetry.space_group_name_H-M   'P 1'
#
loop_
_entity.id
_entity.type
_entity.pdbx_description
1 polymer ?
#
loop_
_entity_poly.entity_id
_entity_poly.type
_entity_poly.pdbx_seq_one_letter_code
_entity_poly.pdbx_strand_id
1 'polypeptide(L)' 'MISTRYQRVEVYHRIAHMWTYQVHESGDTIELKSMGIRFSVSELYHNSGVPEVTNDPEGEV' A
#
# COMPACT_ATOMS: atom_id res chain seq x y z
N MET A 1 -2.07 7.78 -0.37
CA MET A 1 -1.27 8.08 -1.58
C MET A 1 -1.07 6.79 -2.34
N ILE A 2 -1.15 6.82 -3.67
CA ILE A 2 -0.87 5.66 -4.54
C ILE A 2 0.43 5.99 -5.29
N SER A 3 1.46 5.16 -5.13
CA SER A 3 2.74 5.35 -5.82
C SER A 3 2.63 5.02 -7.31
N THR A 4 3.32 5.76 -8.17
CA THR A 4 3.39 5.48 -9.62
C THR A 4 4.72 4.84 -10.04
N ARG A 5 5.65 4.66 -9.10
CA ARG A 5 6.99 4.10 -9.36
C ARG A 5 7.14 2.68 -8.87
N TYR A 6 6.43 2.35 -7.79
CA TYR A 6 6.48 1.06 -7.10
C TYR A 6 5.05 0.70 -6.68
N GLN A 7 4.72 -0.58 -6.66
CA GLN A 7 3.41 -1.04 -6.17
C GLN A 7 3.30 -0.87 -4.64
N ARG A 8 2.96 0.35 -4.21
CA ARG A 8 2.95 0.77 -2.81
C ARG A 8 1.85 1.78 -2.56
N VAL A 9 1.05 1.54 -1.54
CA VAL A 9 -0.05 2.42 -1.12
C VAL A 9 0.18 2.89 0.31
N GLU A 10 0.05 4.18 0.52
CA GLU A 10 0.09 4.79 1.83
C GLU A 10 -1.32 5.19 2.26
N VAL A 11 -1.76 4.69 3.42
CA VAL A 11 -3.08 4.97 3.96
C VAL A 11 -2.93 5.82 5.21
N TYR A 12 -3.60 6.98 5.19
CA TYR A 12 -3.73 7.87 6.32
C TYR A 12 -5.18 7.76 6.82
N HIS A 13 -5.35 7.30 8.05
CA HIS A 13 -6.65 7.11 8.65
C HIS A 13 -6.75 7.92 9.94
N ARG A 14 -7.88 8.61 10.13
CA ARG A 14 -8.12 9.43 11.32
C ARG A 14 -9.13 8.74 12.24
N ILE A 15 -8.72 8.48 13.47
CA ILE A 15 -9.57 7.95 14.53
C ILE A 15 -9.70 9.03 15.60
N ALA A 16 -10.88 9.64 15.71
CA ALA A 16 -11.14 10.81 16.55
C ALA A 16 -10.13 11.96 16.28
N HIS A 17 -9.18 12.17 17.19
CA HIS A 17 -8.15 13.21 17.10
C HIS A 17 -6.77 12.69 16.71
N MET A 18 -6.62 11.38 16.46
CA MET A 18 -5.35 10.76 16.09
C MET A 18 -5.32 10.38 14.61
N TRP A 19 -4.16 10.55 13.97
CA TRP A 19 -3.87 10.03 12.66
C TRP A 19 -3.01 8.77 12.79
N THR A 20 -3.40 7.71 12.08
CA THR A 20 -2.60 6.51 11.87
C THR A 20 -2.10 6.51 10.43
N TYR A 21 -0.86 6.08 10.24
CA TYR A 21 -0.22 5.94 8.94
C TYR A 21 0.18 4.49 8.73
N GLN A 22 -0.17 3.93 7.58
CA GLN A 22 0.16 2.56 7.20
C GLN A 22 0.66 2.53 5.76
N VAL A 23 1.62 1.65 5.52
CA VAL A 23 2.17 1.36 4.19
C VAL A 23 1.76 -0.05 3.81
N HIS A 24 1.31 -0.22 2.59
CA HIS A 24 0.96 -1.50 1.99
C HIS A 24 1.76 -1.71 0.71
N GLU A 25 2.41 -2.86 0.58
CA GLU A 25 3.20 -3.28 -0.58
C GLU A 25 2.44 -4.33 -1.43
N SER A 26 3.01 -4.77 -2.55
CA SER A 26 2.34 -5.65 -3.54
C SER A 26 1.59 -6.85 -2.94
N GLY A 27 2.18 -7.51 -1.93
CA GLY A 27 1.60 -8.67 -1.26
C GLY A 27 0.51 -8.37 -0.23
N ASP A 28 0.31 -7.09 0.11
CA ASP A 28 -0.61 -6.70 1.18
C ASP A 28 -2.06 -6.57 0.69
N THR A 29 -2.96 -6.66 1.67
CA THR A 29 -4.38 -6.35 1.49
C THR A 29 -4.73 -5.08 2.25
N ILE A 30 -5.45 -4.18 1.58
CA ILE A 30 -5.95 -2.94 2.18
C ILE A 30 -7.39 -3.16 2.63
N GLU A 31 -7.72 -2.68 3.82
CA GLU A 31 -9.08 -2.64 4.36
C GLU A 31 -9.49 -1.20 4.64
N LEU A 32 -10.53 -0.72 3.94
CA LEU A 32 -11.15 0.57 4.18
C LEU A 32 -12.39 0.38 5.07
N LYS A 33 -12.17 0.30 6.39
CA LYS A 33 -13.17 -0.08 7.39
C LYS A 33 -14.49 0.69 7.31
N SER A 34 -14.43 2.01 7.13
CA SER A 34 -15.63 2.86 7.06
C SER A 34 -16.53 2.56 5.85
N MET A 35 -15.99 1.91 4.81
CA MET A 35 -16.71 1.53 3.59
C MET A 35 -16.96 0.01 3.50
N GLY A 36 -16.37 -0.79 4.40
CA GLY A 36 -16.43 -2.25 4.33
C GLY A 36 -15.76 -2.83 3.07
N ILE A 37 -14.79 -2.11 2.49
CA ILE A 37 -14.10 -2.50 1.25
C ILE A 37 -12.76 -3.15 1.58
N ARG A 38 -12.44 -4.24 0.87
CA ARG A 38 -11.17 -4.96 0.98
C ARG A 38 -10.66 -5.31 -0.42
N PHE A 39 -9.40 -5.03 -0.72
CA PHE A 39 -8.77 -5.32 -2.01
C PHE A 39 -7.25 -5.49 -1.84
N SER A 40 -6.61 -6.27 -2.71
CA SER A 40 -5.14 -6.41 -2.68
C SER A 40 -4.45 -5.23 -3.35
N VAL A 41 -3.22 -4.93 -2.94
CA VAL A 41 -2.40 -3.93 -3.64
C VAL A 41 -2.14 -4.36 -5.07
N SER A 42 -1.84 -5.64 -5.30
CA SER A 42 -1.67 -6.20 -6.65
C SER A 42 -2.89 -6.00 -7.56
N GLU A 43 -4.11 -6.11 -7.04
CA GLU A 43 -5.34 -5.85 -7.79
C GLU A 43 -5.46 -4.36 -8.17
N LEU A 44 -5.11 -3.46 -7.25
CA LEU A 44 -5.09 -2.01 -7.53
C LEU A 44 -4.11 -1.65 -8.65
N TYR A 45 -2.98 -2.34 -8.72
CA TYR A 45 -1.92 -2.11 -9.72
C TYR A 45 -2.04 -3.00 -10.97
N HIS A 46 -3.09 -3.81 -11.09
CA HIS A 46 -3.28 -4.69 -12.24
C HIS A 46 -3.29 -3.88 -13.55
N ASN A 47 -2.47 -4.30 -14.52
CA ASN A 47 -2.26 -3.63 -15.81
C ASN A 47 -1.74 -2.18 -15.74
N SER A 48 -1.20 -1.74 -14.60
CA SER A 48 -0.65 -0.38 -14.46
C SER A 48 0.74 -0.19 -15.07
N GLY A 49 1.48 -1.29 -15.30
CA GLY A 49 2.89 -1.25 -15.71
C GLY A 49 3.86 -0.84 -14.59
N VAL A 50 3.37 -0.64 -13.37
CA VAL A 50 4.19 -0.31 -12.20
C VAL A 50 4.85 -1.59 -11.66
N PRO A 51 6.18 -1.63 -11.47
CA PRO A 51 6.87 -2.82 -11.00
C PRO A 51 6.59 -3.13 -9.52
N GLU A 52 6.51 -4.42 -9.23
CA GLU A 52 6.58 -4.95 -7.86
C GLU A 52 8.03 -4.84 -7.39
N VAL A 53 8.35 -3.84 -6.57
CA VAL A 53 9.64 -3.82 -5.88
C VAL A 53 9.42 -4.44 -4.52
N THR A 54 9.76 -5.73 -4.41
CA THR A 54 10.02 -6.37 -3.13
C THR A 54 11.33 -5.79 -2.60
N ASN A 55 11.35 -5.34 -1.34
CA ASN A 55 12.60 -4.98 -0.67
C ASN A 55 13.59 -6.16 -0.78
N ASP A 56 14.54 -6.10 -1.73
CA ASP A 56 15.83 -6.75 -1.53
C ASP A 56 16.44 -6.04 -0.31
N PRO A 57 16.92 -6.77 0.72
CA PRO A 57 17.62 -6.13 1.81
C PRO A 57 18.80 -5.37 1.22
N GLU A 58 18.74 -4.03 1.28
CA GLU A 58 19.89 -3.16 1.03
C GLU A 58 21.09 -3.75 1.76
N GLY A 59 22.13 -4.08 1.00
CA GLY A 59 23.32 -4.74 1.52
C GLY A 59 23.89 -4.02 2.74
N GLU A 60 24.25 -4.81 3.76
CA GLU A 60 25.26 -4.41 4.72
C GLU A 60 26.55 -4.08 3.95
N VAL A 61 27.01 -2.83 4.07
CA VAL A 61 28.38 -2.40 3.71
C VAL A 61 29.15 -2.05 4.97
#